data_AF-A0A8H9JDF2-F1
#
_entry.id   AF-A0A8H9JDF2-F1
#
_cell.length_a   1.000
_cell.length_b   1.000
_cell.length_c   1.000
_cell.angle_alpha   90.00
_cell.angle_beta   90.00
_cell.angle_gamma   90.00
#
_symmetry.space_group_name_H-M   'P 1'
#
loop_
_entity.id
_entity.type
_entity.pdbx_description
1 polymer ?
#
loop_
_entity_poly.entity_id
_entity_poly.type
_entity_poly.pdbx_seq_one_letter_code
_entity_poly.pdbx_strand_id
1 'polypeptide(L)' 'MLHCKRQNIHRSKLPSPGAVGHIVGLSAVNPRRKCIVSHYPLCDSGDYRFSVGIHTVFVRFLDNGEIARFSGFWFEALP' A
#
# COMPACT_ATOMS: atom_id res chain seq x y z
N MET A 1 -15.97 -18.64 11.10
CA MET A 1 -16.35 -18.02 9.81
C MET A 1 -15.84 -16.59 9.81
N LEU A 2 -14.93 -16.25 8.90
CA LEU A 2 -14.38 -14.90 8.80
C LEU A 2 -15.46 -14.02 8.17
N HIS A 3 -16.06 -13.13 8.97
CA HIS A 3 -16.95 -12.08 8.45
C HIS A 3 -16.24 -11.37 7.30
N CYS A 4 -16.95 -11.10 6.20
CA CYS A 4 -16.51 -10.48 4.95
C CYS A 4 -15.88 -9.07 5.06
N LYS A 5 -15.25 -8.74 6.19
CA LYS A 5 -14.40 -7.58 6.37
C LYS A 5 -13.06 -7.89 5.71
N ARG A 6 -12.62 -7.03 4.78
CA ARG A 6 -11.26 -7.05 4.21
C ARG A 6 -10.27 -7.16 5.38
N GLN A 7 -9.54 -8.27 5.47
CA GLN A 7 -8.55 -8.49 6.52
C GLN A 7 -7.25 -7.75 6.16
N ASN A 8 -6.62 -7.11 7.15
CA ASN A 8 -5.32 -6.45 7.00
C ASN A 8 -4.17 -7.41 6.63
N ILE A 9 -4.43 -8.73 6.64
CA ILE A 9 -3.49 -9.74 6.15
C ILE A 9 -3.75 -9.93 4.66
N HIS A 10 -3.19 -9.03 3.85
CA HIS A 10 -3.25 -9.14 2.40
C HIS A 10 -2.16 -10.11 1.95
N ARG A 11 -2.51 -11.39 1.77
CA ARG A 11 -1.62 -12.39 1.13
C ARG A 11 -1.39 -12.11 -0.36
N SER A 12 -2.06 -11.08 -0.90
CA SER A 12 -2.00 -10.72 -2.31
C SER A 12 -0.81 -9.81 -2.58
N LYS A 13 -0.10 -10.17 -3.64
CA LYS A 13 1.08 -9.53 -4.22
C LYS A 13 1.03 -8.01 -4.06
N LEU A 14 2.10 -7.45 -3.48
CA LEU A 14 2.29 -6.02 -3.45
C LEU A 14 2.22 -5.43 -4.86
N PRO A 15 1.69 -4.20 -5.02
CA PRO A 15 1.76 -3.55 -6.31
C PRO A 15 3.23 -3.36 -6.71
N SER A 16 3.53 -3.53 -7.99
CA SER A 16 4.90 -3.34 -8.46
C SER A 16 5.36 -1.88 -8.25
N PRO A 17 6.64 -1.63 -7.99
CA PRO A 17 7.20 -0.29 -8.12
C PRO A 17 6.82 0.31 -9.50
N GLY A 18 6.38 1.56 -9.51
CA GLY A 18 5.85 2.23 -10.69
C GLY A 18 4.37 2.00 -10.98
N ALA A 19 3.69 1.09 -10.28
CA ALA A 19 2.26 0.89 -10.45
C ALA A 19 1.48 2.15 -10.04
N VAL A 20 0.51 2.54 -10.85
CA VAL A 20 -0.38 3.68 -10.59
C VAL A 20 -1.73 3.17 -10.11
N GLY A 21 -2.28 3.79 -9.08
CA GLY A 21 -3.53 3.34 -8.49
C GLY A 21 -4.00 4.19 -7.34
N HIS A 22 -4.87 3.61 -6.53
CA HIS A 22 -5.45 4.24 -5.35
C HIS A 22 -5.14 3.43 -4.10
N ILE A 23 -4.81 4.13 -3.02
CA ILE A 23 -4.78 3.55 -1.68
C ILE A 23 -6.22 3.54 -1.15
N VAL A 24 -6.68 2.36 -0.75
CA VAL A 24 -8.04 2.17 -0.21
C VAL A 24 -7.99 1.51 1.17
N GLY A 25 -9.06 1.68 1.95
CA GLY A 25 -9.20 1.06 3.27
C GLY A 25 -8.48 1.78 4.42
N LEU A 26 -7.73 2.85 4.15
CA LEU A 26 -7.18 3.75 5.17
C LEU A 26 -8.04 5.00 5.29
N SER A 27 -8.61 5.27 6.46
CA SER A 27 -9.46 6.46 6.70
C SER A 27 -8.71 7.78 6.54
N ALA A 28 -7.39 7.77 6.77
CA ALA A 28 -6.53 8.95 6.65
C ALA A 28 -6.20 9.32 5.19
N VAL A 29 -6.54 8.46 4.21
CA VAL A 29 -6.22 8.68 2.80
C VAL A 29 -7.50 8.83 2.02
N ASN A 30 -7.60 9.90 1.23
CA ASN A 30 -8.71 10.02 0.28
C ASN A 30 -8.59 8.92 -0.79
N PRO A 31 -9.53 7.97 -0.87
CA PRO A 31 -9.44 6.81 -1.75
C PRO A 31 -9.55 7.16 -3.24
N ARG A 32 -9.87 8.41 -3.58
CA ARG A 32 -9.91 8.90 -4.97
C ARG A 32 -8.59 9.54 -5.40
N ARG A 33 -7.60 9.70 -4.50
CA ARG A 33 -6.30 10.26 -4.85
C ARG A 33 -5.46 9.22 -5.57
N LYS A 34 -5.05 9.56 -6.80
CA LYS A 34 -4.13 8.73 -7.59
C LYS A 34 -2.72 8.87 -7.05
N CYS A 35 -2.03 7.76 -6.94
CA CYS A 35 -0.64 7.71 -6.54
C CYS A 35 0.14 6.71 -7.38
N ILE A 36 1.44 6.90 -7.45
CA ILE A 36 2.39 5.96 -8.04
C ILE A 36 3.23 5.33 -6.93
N VAL A 37 3.38 4.02 -6.97
CA VAL A 37 4.27 3.27 -6.06
C VAL A 37 5.71 3.66 -6.37
N SER A 38 6.43 4.20 -5.39
CA SER A 38 7.83 4.62 -5.55
C SER A 38 8.78 3.48 -5.20
N HIS A 39 8.78 3.07 -3.93
CA HIS A 39 9.66 2.02 -3.43
C HIS A 39 9.15 1.42 -2.12
N TYR A 40 9.70 0.26 -1.77
CA TYR A 40 9.46 -0.45 -0.51
C TYR A 40 10.70 -0.29 0.38
N PRO A 41 10.55 0.12 1.66
CA PRO A 41 11.68 0.19 2.57
C PRO A 41 12.23 -1.22 2.83
N LEU A 42 13.50 -1.44 2.49
CA LEU A 42 14.19 -2.72 2.68
C LEU A 42 14.42 -3.05 4.16
N CYS A 43 14.39 -2.05 5.04
CA CYS A 43 14.82 -2.15 6.44
C CYS A 43 13.66 -2.15 7.46
N ASP A 44 12.41 -2.23 7.02
CA ASP A 44 11.24 -2.09 7.92
C ASP A 44 10.98 -3.31 8.82
N SER A 45 11.82 -4.33 8.74
CA SER A 45 11.73 -5.54 9.54
C SER A 45 13.11 -6.14 9.76
N GLY A 46 13.49 -6.38 11.03
CA GLY A 46 14.67 -7.20 11.34
C GLY A 46 14.51 -8.68 10.96
N ASP A 47 13.28 -9.12 10.67
CA ASP A 47 12.94 -10.47 10.26
C ASP A 47 12.07 -10.43 8.98
N TYR A 48 12.72 -10.74 7.85
CA TYR A 48 12.16 -10.72 6.49
C TYR A 48 10.92 -11.62 6.32
N ARG A 49 10.67 -12.54 7.26
CA ARG A 49 9.55 -13.48 7.25
C ARG A 49 8.22 -12.83 7.61
N PHE A 50 8.25 -11.73 8.39
CA PHE A 50 7.05 -11.02 8.85
C PHE A 50 6.75 -9.75 8.03
N SER A 51 7.72 -9.24 7.28
CA SER A 51 7.57 -8.15 6.30
C SER A 51 6.76 -8.56 5.06
N VAL A 52 6.50 -9.86 4.91
CA VAL A 52 5.54 -10.39 3.94
C VAL A 52 4.08 -10.09 4.36
N GLY A 53 3.84 -9.52 5.55
CA GLY A 53 2.49 -9.20 6.04
C GLY A 53 2.23 -7.74 6.37
N ILE A 54 3.22 -6.98 6.87
CA ILE A 54 3.10 -5.53 7.14
C ILE A 54 3.87 -4.79 6.07
N HIS A 55 3.21 -4.60 4.93
CA HIS A 55 3.84 -3.95 3.81
C HIS A 55 3.74 -2.45 3.99
N THR A 56 4.85 -1.84 4.36
CA THR A 56 5.02 -0.40 4.22
C THR A 56 5.36 -0.07 2.78
N VAL A 57 4.79 0.98 2.20
CA VAL A 57 5.09 1.49 0.86
C VAL A 57 5.33 2.99 0.90
N PHE A 58 6.25 3.47 0.07
CA PHE A 58 6.31 4.88 -0.30
C PHE A 58 5.55 5.07 -1.61
N VAL A 59 4.57 5.98 -1.61
CA VAL A 59 3.88 6.41 -2.82
C VAL A 59 4.11 7.90 -3.04
N ARG A 60 4.00 8.32 -4.30
CA ARG A 60 3.93 9.72 -4.68
C ARG A 60 2.54 10.02 -5.22
N PHE A 61 1.85 10.98 -4.62
CA PHE A 61 0.55 11.41 -5.11
C PHE A 61 0.68 12.23 -6.40
N LEU A 62 -0.21 11.99 -7.36
CA LEU A 62 -0.13 12.60 -8.69
C LEU A 62 -0.74 14.01 -8.75
N ASP A 63 -1.55 14.38 -7.77
CA ASP A 63 -2.21 15.69 -7.70
C ASP A 63 -1.27 16.80 -7.22
N ASN A 64 -0.40 16.51 -6.24
CA ASN A 64 0.47 17.51 -5.61
C ASN A 64 1.95 17.11 -5.55
N GLY A 65 2.32 15.90 -6.01
CA GLY A 65 3.70 15.41 -5.96
C GLY A 65 4.19 14.99 -4.57
N GLU A 66 3.33 15.03 -3.55
CA GLU A 66 3.64 14.65 -2.18
C GLU A 66 4.06 13.19 -2.09
N ILE A 67 5.14 12.92 -1.37
CA ILE A 67 5.60 11.56 -1.07
C ILE A 67 5.15 11.20 0.34
N ALA A 68 4.42 10.10 0.45
CA ALA A 68 3.88 9.63 1.72
C ALA A 68 4.14 8.14 1.91
N ARG A 69 4.26 7.75 3.18
CA ARG A 69 4.54 6.38 3.63
C ARG A 69 3.28 5.77 4.24
N PHE A 70 2.90 4.58 3.79
CA PHE A 70 1.70 3.88 4.26
C PHE A 70 2.00 2.44 4.62
N SER A 71 1.37 1.92 5.67
CA SER A 71 1.44 0.51 6.08
C SER A 71 0.03 -0.04 6.27
N GLY A 72 -0.16 -1.35 6.09
CA GLY A 72 -1.47 -1.98 6.29
C GLY A 72 -2.54 -1.43 5.33
N PHE A 73 -2.15 -1.21 4.08
CA PHE A 73 -2.98 -0.60 3.05
C PHE A 73 -3.53 -1.65 2.08
N TRP A 74 -4.59 -1.29 1.37
CA TRP A 74 -4.97 -1.95 0.12
C TRP A 74 -4.67 -1.02 -1.04
N PHE A 75 -4.35 -1.63 -2.18
CA PHE A 75 -4.05 -0.90 -3.40
C PHE A 75 -4.91 -1.43 -4.55
N GLU A 76 -5.64 -0.51 -5.18
CA GLU A 76 -6.41 -0.78 -6.39
C GLU A 76 -5.65 -0.18 -7.57
N ALA A 77 -4.96 -1.03 -8.33
CA ALA A 77 -4.21 -0.64 -9.51
C ALA A 77 -5.16 -0.16 -10.61
N LEU A 78 -4.77 0.91 -11.31
CA LEU A 78 -5.44 1.34 -12.52
C LEU A 78 -4.91 0.53 -13.72
N PRO A 79 -5.80 0.19 -14.69
CA PRO A 79 -5.40 -0.48 -15.93
C PRO A 79 -4.49 0.38 -16.80
#